data_AF-A0A1Y1YH13-F1
#
_entry.id   AF-A0A1Y1YH13-F1
#
_cell.length_a   1.000
_cell.length_b   1.000
_cell.length_c   1.000
_cell.angle_alpha   90.00
_cell.angle_beta   90.00
_cell.angle_gamma   90.00
#
_symmetry.space_group_name_H-M   'P 1'
#
loop_
_entity.id
_entity.type
_entity.pdbx_description
1 polymer ?
#
loop_
_entity_poly.entity_id
_entity_poly.type
_entity_poly.pdbx_seq_one_letter_code
_entity_poly.pdbx_strand_id
1 'polypeptide(L)'
;MSVPLLLPTLSGSSFTLSKKSCRQNNLFSPFFSSKMTANGSSPFRILPTAVQTLIVLIALIPLGTSERIENGDCPSKPDDLIHSPFKPYWTWWTDDSQRCWTAAICLLQAADEARKQQFAATALVMGLIPLTLKDIAWPERRVIYVTKTPGLIIETLVLALGLVPTETGSSSLTRAKNCERNSLAKWAWGKTRWYSLVWIVLSTAIMLASFAGIAVMELYSKRSSLGCPFPAFVLMWYLVALLPAGIHAGFAVRRRRQRMSAILRARKSVLDVTRGQTNKSNRERVQIDEDANEREPEQIDEDTSAVQGANEEWPVQLAWGIYYIAGTLIFSSIMAVTVVELMVWVGLGFAVAASNKLLAFFTCLVFERTGPEDESFELLGESERSS
;
A
#
# COMPACT_ATOMS: atom_id res chain seq x y z
N MET A 1 10.03 56.14 16.27
CA MET A 1 11.17 55.24 16.03
C MET A 1 10.72 54.25 14.98
N SER A 2 11.10 54.49 13.73
CA SER A 2 10.65 53.75 12.56
C SER A 2 11.85 52.97 12.02
N VAL A 3 11.74 51.65 11.98
CA VAL A 3 12.76 50.76 11.40
C VAL A 3 12.21 50.22 10.08
N PRO A 4 12.86 50.46 8.93
CA PRO A 4 12.49 49.81 7.69
C PRO A 4 13.17 48.44 7.60
N LEU A 5 12.39 47.39 7.35
CA LEU A 5 12.90 46.04 7.04
C LEU A 5 13.04 45.91 5.52
N LEU A 6 14.27 45.72 5.05
CA LEU A 6 14.63 45.40 3.67
C LEU A 6 14.23 43.95 3.35
N LEU A 7 13.42 43.75 2.31
CA LEU A 7 13.27 42.46 1.64
C LEU A 7 14.42 42.27 0.63
N PRO A 8 15.05 41.09 0.56
CA PRO A 8 15.93 40.74 -0.55
C PRO A 8 15.13 40.26 -1.76
N THR A 9 15.45 40.83 -2.92
CA THR A 9 15.06 40.36 -4.24
C THR A 9 15.89 39.12 -4.59
N LEU A 10 15.24 37.95 -4.65
CA LEU A 10 15.85 36.73 -5.19
C LEU A 10 15.63 36.70 -6.71
N SER A 11 16.75 36.82 -7.42
CA SER A 11 16.89 36.71 -8.87
C SER A 11 16.64 35.26 -9.32
N GLY A 12 15.76 35.10 -10.31
CA GLY A 12 15.36 33.82 -10.87
C GLY A 12 16.52 33.12 -11.59
N SER A 13 16.84 31.91 -11.13
CA SER A 13 17.65 30.95 -11.88
C SER A 13 16.71 30.01 -12.64
N SER A 14 16.70 30.15 -13.97
CA SER A 14 15.99 29.23 -14.87
C SER A 14 16.61 27.83 -14.76
N PHE A 15 15.87 26.89 -14.18
CA PHE A 15 16.21 25.48 -14.18
C PHE A 15 15.84 24.90 -15.55
N THR A 16 16.85 24.60 -16.37
CA THR A 16 16.65 23.81 -17.59
C THR A 16 16.55 22.34 -17.19
N LEU A 17 15.33 21.78 -17.29
CA LEU A 17 15.05 20.37 -17.10
C LEU A 17 15.74 19.57 -18.23
N SER A 18 16.99 19.18 -17.98
CA SER A 18 17.75 18.28 -18.85
C SER A 18 16.98 16.97 -19.00
N LYS A 19 16.45 16.72 -20.22
CA LYS A 19 15.85 15.45 -20.67
C LYS A 19 16.84 14.29 -20.51
N LYS A 20 17.06 13.81 -19.28
CA LYS A 20 17.68 12.51 -19.03
C LYS A 20 16.62 11.48 -19.37
N SER A 21 16.52 11.17 -20.66
CA SER A 21 15.78 10.01 -21.14
C SER A 21 16.20 8.81 -20.30
N CYS A 22 15.22 8.03 -19.83
CA CYS A 22 15.40 6.80 -19.07
C CYS A 22 16.03 5.74 -20.01
N ARG A 23 17.22 6.04 -20.55
CA ARG A 23 18.00 5.20 -21.43
C ARG A 23 18.54 4.08 -20.57
N GLN A 24 18.24 2.86 -20.96
CA GLN A 24 18.83 1.64 -20.42
C GLN A 24 20.35 1.69 -20.65
N ASN A 25 21.06 2.43 -19.82
CA ASN A 25 22.47 2.14 -19.61
C ASN A 25 22.45 0.84 -18.81
N ASN A 26 22.75 -0.27 -19.49
CA ASN A 26 22.88 -1.64 -18.98
C ASN A 26 24.04 -1.78 -17.96
N LEU A 27 24.15 -0.83 -17.04
CA LEU A 27 25.25 -0.70 -16.12
C LEU A 27 24.71 -0.62 -14.69
N PHE A 28 23.92 -1.60 -14.26
CA PHE A 28 23.72 -1.83 -12.82
C PHE A 28 23.40 -3.31 -12.55
N SER A 29 24.40 -3.99 -11.97
CA SER A 29 24.21 -5.20 -11.19
C SER A 29 23.35 -4.89 -9.96
N PRO A 30 22.46 -5.78 -9.52
CA PRO A 30 21.72 -5.56 -8.29
C PRO A 30 22.66 -5.59 -7.08
N PHE A 31 22.29 -4.77 -6.10
CA PHE A 31 22.89 -4.60 -4.78
C PHE A 31 22.92 -5.95 -4.03
N PHE A 32 24.00 -6.71 -4.21
CA PHE A 32 24.55 -7.70 -3.28
C PHE A 32 26.07 -7.67 -3.49
N SER A 33 26.72 -6.60 -3.02
CA SER A 33 28.18 -6.48 -3.06
C SER A 33 28.78 -7.26 -1.89
N SER A 34 28.87 -8.59 -2.04
CA SER A 34 29.98 -9.35 -1.49
C SER A 34 30.96 -9.58 -2.63
N LYS A 35 32.15 -8.99 -2.52
CA LYS A 35 33.28 -9.30 -3.40
C LYS A 35 33.62 -10.78 -3.25
N MET A 36 33.21 -11.59 -4.22
CA MET A 36 33.90 -12.83 -4.56
C MET A 36 34.17 -12.81 -6.06
N THR A 37 35.45 -13.00 -6.37
CA THR A 37 36.04 -12.95 -7.71
C THR A 37 35.46 -14.03 -8.62
N ALA A 38 35.30 -13.66 -9.88
CA ALA A 38 34.70 -14.44 -10.94
C ALA A 38 35.54 -15.66 -11.35
N ASN A 39 34.84 -16.77 -11.59
CA ASN A 39 35.04 -17.59 -12.80
C ASN A 39 33.87 -18.58 -12.97
N GLY A 40 33.37 -18.71 -14.19
CA GLY A 40 32.55 -19.85 -14.60
C GLY A 40 31.07 -19.58 -14.83
N SER A 41 30.71 -19.50 -16.12
CA SER A 41 29.37 -19.55 -16.69
C SER A 41 28.46 -20.64 -16.10
N SER A 42 27.26 -20.28 -15.64
CA SER A 42 26.11 -21.19 -15.63
C SER A 42 24.79 -20.41 -15.67
N PRO A 43 23.84 -20.75 -16.56
CA PRO A 43 22.52 -20.15 -16.60
C PRO A 43 21.61 -20.83 -15.56
N PHE A 44 20.65 -20.08 -15.01
CA PHE A 44 19.53 -20.58 -14.20
C PHE A 44 19.87 -21.22 -12.84
N ARG A 45 20.00 -20.37 -11.81
CA ARG A 45 19.72 -20.72 -10.40
C ARG A 45 18.55 -19.87 -9.87
N ILE A 46 17.36 -20.05 -10.43
CA ILE A 46 16.10 -19.50 -9.85
C ILE A 46 15.45 -20.54 -8.90
N LEU A 47 16.02 -21.75 -8.80
CA LEU A 47 15.48 -22.83 -7.98
C LEU A 47 15.82 -22.83 -6.46
N PRO A 48 16.77 -22.04 -5.89
CA PRO A 48 17.07 -22.17 -4.46
C PRO A 48 16.05 -21.47 -3.55
N THR A 49 15.22 -20.55 -4.06
CA THR A 49 14.27 -19.81 -3.23
C THR A 49 13.06 -20.65 -2.83
N ALA A 50 12.54 -21.50 -3.73
CA ALA A 50 11.39 -22.36 -3.41
C ALA A 50 11.74 -23.46 -2.39
N VAL A 51 12.97 -23.97 -2.43
CA VAL A 51 13.47 -24.95 -1.45
C VAL A 51 13.79 -24.28 -0.12
N GLN A 52 14.35 -23.07 -0.12
CA GLN A 52 14.54 -22.28 1.11
C GLN A 52 13.22 -21.86 1.75
N THR A 53 12.21 -21.48 0.98
CA THR A 53 10.87 -21.16 1.53
C THR A 53 10.18 -22.41 2.07
N LEU A 54 10.34 -23.58 1.44
CA LEU A 54 9.81 -24.85 1.93
C LEU A 54 10.51 -25.32 3.22
N ILE A 55 11.83 -25.12 3.34
CA ILE A 55 12.59 -25.46 4.55
C ILE A 55 12.21 -24.53 5.72
N VAL A 56 11.97 -23.25 5.46
CA VAL A 56 11.39 -22.34 6.47
C VAL A 56 9.98 -22.81 6.84
N LEU A 57 9.13 -23.19 5.88
CA LEU A 57 7.78 -23.71 6.16
C LEU A 57 7.78 -25.01 6.99
N ILE A 58 8.75 -25.90 6.80
CA ILE A 58 8.88 -27.15 7.55
C ILE A 58 9.46 -26.90 8.96
N ALA A 59 10.34 -25.90 9.11
CA ALA A 59 10.84 -25.46 10.42
C ALA A 59 9.79 -24.73 11.27
N LEU A 60 8.65 -24.37 10.69
CA LEU A 60 7.51 -23.75 11.37
C LEU A 60 6.55 -24.75 12.04
N ILE A 61 6.79 -26.07 11.94
CA ILE A 61 5.98 -27.07 12.64
C ILE A 61 6.36 -27.00 14.13
N PRO A 62 5.48 -26.53 15.02
CA PRO A 62 5.80 -26.46 16.44
C PRO A 62 5.72 -27.86 17.03
N LEU A 63 6.87 -28.51 17.20
CA LEU A 63 7.06 -29.64 18.11
C LEU A 63 7.11 -29.10 19.55
N GLY A 64 5.98 -28.59 20.03
CA GLY A 64 5.83 -28.07 21.38
C GLY A 64 4.65 -28.72 22.07
N THR A 65 4.90 -29.84 22.76
CA THR A 65 3.95 -30.37 23.76
C THR A 65 3.93 -29.39 24.93
N SER A 66 2.93 -28.49 24.95
CA SER A 66 2.71 -27.58 26.08
C SER A 66 2.33 -28.42 27.31
N GLU A 67 3.21 -28.48 28.31
CA GLU A 67 2.85 -28.98 29.62
C GLU A 67 1.66 -28.19 30.19
N ARG A 68 0.78 -28.91 30.86
CA ARG A 68 -0.47 -28.39 31.44
C ARG A 68 -0.11 -27.49 32.62
N ILE A 69 -0.64 -26.28 32.66
CA ILE A 69 -0.44 -25.32 33.75
C ILE A 69 -1.17 -25.88 34.99
N GLU A 70 -0.44 -26.39 35.98
CA GLU A 70 -1.03 -26.97 37.20
C GLU A 70 -1.22 -25.94 38.35
N ASN A 71 -0.66 -24.72 38.23
CA ASN A 71 -0.52 -23.79 39.37
C ASN A 71 -1.21 -22.42 39.16
N GLY A 72 -2.54 -22.40 38.97
CA GLY A 72 -3.31 -21.14 38.99
C GLY A 72 -4.72 -21.33 39.53
N ASP A 73 -5.17 -20.41 40.40
CA ASP A 73 -6.56 -20.34 40.89
C ASP A 73 -7.48 -19.84 39.77
N CYS A 74 -7.74 -20.72 38.80
CA CYS A 74 -8.70 -20.48 37.75
C CYS A 74 -10.12 -20.70 38.28
N PRO A 75 -11.05 -19.75 38.06
CA PRO A 75 -12.45 -19.98 38.40
C PRO A 75 -12.96 -21.22 37.66
N SER A 76 -13.58 -22.13 38.42
CA SER A 76 -14.07 -23.41 37.86
C SER A 76 -15.27 -23.22 36.92
N LYS A 77 -15.93 -22.05 37.00
CA LYS A 77 -17.04 -21.67 36.13
C LYS A 77 -16.68 -20.40 35.34
N PRO A 78 -16.93 -20.37 34.02
CA PRO A 78 -16.64 -19.20 33.18
C PRO A 78 -17.48 -17.96 33.56
N ASP A 79 -18.64 -18.14 34.19
CA ASP A 79 -19.50 -17.04 34.63
C ASP A 79 -18.96 -16.28 35.87
N ASP A 80 -17.97 -16.83 36.57
CA ASP A 80 -17.40 -16.21 37.77
C ASP A 80 -16.35 -15.13 37.44
N LEU A 81 -16.08 -14.87 36.16
CA LEU A 81 -15.20 -13.78 35.74
C LEU A 81 -15.87 -12.41 35.90
N ILE A 82 -15.56 -11.74 37.00
CA ILE A 82 -16.01 -10.38 37.34
C ILE A 82 -15.63 -9.34 36.27
N HIS A 83 -14.61 -9.60 35.44
CA HIS A 83 -14.02 -8.62 34.52
C HIS A 83 -14.04 -8.98 33.03
N SER A 84 -14.81 -9.97 32.57
CA SER A 84 -15.04 -10.10 31.12
C SER A 84 -16.08 -9.07 30.66
N PRO A 85 -15.69 -8.00 29.94
CA PRO A 85 -16.64 -6.93 29.59
C PRO A 85 -17.48 -7.28 28.35
N PHE A 86 -17.16 -8.35 27.63
CA PHE A 86 -17.74 -8.63 26.33
C PHE A 86 -18.12 -10.11 26.18
N LYS A 87 -19.41 -10.41 26.34
CA LYS A 87 -20.02 -11.64 25.82
C LYS A 87 -20.59 -11.30 24.45
N PRO A 88 -19.90 -11.65 23.34
CA PRO A 88 -20.43 -11.36 22.02
C PRO A 88 -21.77 -12.09 21.85
N TYR A 89 -22.75 -11.41 21.24
CA TYR A 89 -24.09 -11.96 20.98
C TYR A 89 -24.10 -13.13 19.99
N TRP A 90 -22.93 -13.44 19.40
CA TRP A 90 -22.73 -14.50 18.43
C TRP A 90 -21.51 -15.32 18.84
N THR A 91 -21.60 -16.65 18.65
CA THR A 91 -20.49 -17.57 18.89
C THR A 91 -20.28 -18.39 17.63
N TRP A 92 -19.03 -18.51 17.19
CA TRP A 92 -18.67 -19.43 16.12
C TRP A 92 -18.57 -20.87 16.61
N TRP A 93 -18.20 -21.05 17.88
CA TRP A 93 -18.09 -22.35 18.54
C TRP A 93 -19.36 -22.68 19.32
N THR A 94 -19.65 -23.97 19.45
CA THR A 94 -20.76 -24.51 20.24
C THR A 94 -20.56 -24.34 21.75
N ASP A 95 -19.31 -24.13 22.17
CA ASP A 95 -18.93 -23.91 23.56
C ASP A 95 -19.00 -22.43 23.96
N ASP A 96 -19.07 -22.18 25.27
CA ASP A 96 -19.10 -20.83 25.82
C ASP A 96 -17.83 -20.03 25.44
N SER A 97 -18.03 -18.90 24.75
CA SER A 97 -16.97 -17.99 24.30
C SER A 97 -16.14 -17.43 25.46
N GLN A 98 -16.69 -17.47 26.68
CA GLN A 98 -16.03 -17.08 27.92
C GLN A 98 -14.89 -18.02 28.34
N ARG A 99 -14.89 -19.28 27.89
CA ARG A 99 -13.83 -20.25 28.24
C ARG A 99 -12.46 -19.79 27.80
N CYS A 100 -12.39 -19.08 26.68
CA CYS A 100 -11.12 -18.58 26.19
C CYS A 100 -10.62 -17.34 26.94
N TRP A 101 -11.52 -16.41 27.28
CA TRP A 101 -11.17 -15.31 28.17
C TRP A 101 -10.69 -15.82 29.52
N THR A 102 -11.36 -16.84 30.05
CA THR A 102 -10.93 -17.58 31.24
C THR A 102 -9.52 -18.12 31.06
N ALA A 103 -9.26 -18.86 29.97
CA ALA A 103 -7.95 -19.45 29.70
C ALA A 103 -6.84 -18.39 29.55
N ALA A 104 -7.10 -17.27 28.89
CA ALA A 104 -6.15 -16.18 28.71
C ALA A 104 -5.82 -15.48 30.05
N ILE A 105 -6.84 -15.20 30.87
CA ILE A 105 -6.68 -14.59 32.19
C ILE A 105 -5.94 -15.53 33.13
N CYS A 106 -6.32 -16.81 33.13
CA CYS A 106 -5.64 -17.87 33.86
C CYS A 106 -4.17 -17.99 33.49
N LEU A 107 -3.87 -17.99 32.19
CA LEU A 107 -2.50 -18.07 31.69
C LEU A 107 -1.70 -16.84 32.12
N LEU A 108 -2.30 -15.65 32.11
CA LEU A 108 -1.66 -14.42 32.56
C LEU A 108 -1.44 -14.41 34.09
N GLN A 109 -2.40 -14.91 34.87
CA GLN A 109 -2.30 -15.00 36.33
C GLN A 109 -1.25 -16.03 36.78
N ALA A 110 -1.19 -17.19 36.12
CA ALA A 110 -0.23 -18.24 36.41
C ALA A 110 1.20 -17.92 35.91
N ALA A 111 1.35 -16.93 35.02
CA ALA A 111 2.65 -16.49 34.55
C ALA A 111 3.44 -15.74 35.63
N ASP A 112 4.76 -15.94 35.63
CA ASP A 112 5.69 -15.14 36.42
C ASP A 112 5.73 -13.67 35.95
N GLU A 113 6.13 -12.75 36.84
CA GLU A 113 6.13 -11.31 36.52
C GLU A 113 7.00 -10.95 35.29
N ALA A 114 8.11 -11.66 35.08
CA ALA A 114 8.94 -11.46 33.90
C ALA A 114 8.20 -11.87 32.62
N ARG A 115 7.47 -12.98 32.63
CA ARG A 115 6.65 -13.44 31.50
C ARG A 115 5.44 -12.52 31.24
N LYS A 116 4.83 -11.94 32.28
CA LYS A 116 3.79 -10.90 32.10
C LYS A 116 4.34 -9.68 31.34
N GLN A 117 5.55 -9.23 31.67
CA GLN A 117 6.22 -8.15 30.93
C GLN A 117 6.51 -8.55 29.48
N GLN A 118 6.91 -9.80 29.24
CA GLN A 118 7.11 -10.32 27.87
C GLN A 118 5.82 -10.32 27.05
N PHE A 119 4.68 -10.71 27.64
CA PHE A 119 3.38 -10.65 26.96
C PHE A 119 2.98 -9.22 26.62
N ALA A 120 3.19 -8.27 27.54
CA ALA A 120 2.93 -6.85 27.28
C ALA A 120 3.83 -6.31 26.15
N ALA A 121 5.12 -6.64 26.16
CA ALA A 121 6.05 -6.25 25.09
C ALA A 121 5.68 -6.88 23.74
N THR A 122 5.27 -8.15 23.74
CA THR A 122 4.84 -8.87 22.54
C THR A 122 3.58 -8.27 21.95
N ALA A 123 2.59 -7.94 22.78
CA ALA A 123 1.37 -7.26 22.34
C ALA A 123 1.68 -5.89 21.71
N LEU A 124 2.65 -5.15 22.25
CA LEU A 124 3.10 -3.88 21.68
C LEU A 124 3.75 -4.11 20.31
N VAL A 125 4.69 -5.05 20.19
CA VAL A 125 5.34 -5.39 18.92
C VAL A 125 4.31 -5.83 17.87
N MET A 126 3.40 -6.73 18.24
CA MET A 126 2.31 -7.18 17.37
C MET A 126 1.43 -6.02 16.92
N GLY A 127 1.03 -5.13 17.83
CA GLY A 127 0.24 -3.94 17.50
C GLY A 127 0.94 -2.97 16.54
N LEU A 128 2.28 -2.95 16.53
CA LEU A 128 3.06 -2.15 15.58
C LEU A 128 3.22 -2.80 14.21
N ILE A 129 2.98 -4.11 14.05
CA ILE A 129 3.13 -4.82 12.77
C ILE A 129 2.21 -4.19 11.69
N PRO A 130 0.89 -4.01 11.90
CA PRO A 130 0.01 -3.37 10.93
C PRO A 130 0.51 -2.00 10.47
N LEU A 131 0.93 -1.17 11.42
CA LEU A 131 1.40 0.19 11.17
C LEU A 131 2.71 0.17 10.41
N THR A 132 3.69 -0.64 10.81
CA THR A 132 5.01 -0.66 10.17
C THR A 132 4.99 -1.30 8.79
N LEU A 133 4.26 -2.40 8.62
CA LEU A 133 4.26 -3.15 7.35
C LEU A 133 3.40 -2.50 6.27
N LYS A 134 2.24 -1.94 6.64
CA LYS A 134 1.43 -1.17 5.69
C LYS A 134 2.12 0.16 5.39
N ASP A 135 2.51 0.84 6.48
CA ASP A 135 3.37 2.01 6.69
C ASP A 135 4.60 2.23 5.79
N ILE A 136 5.60 1.43 6.10
CA ILE A 136 7.03 1.74 5.94
C ILE A 136 7.67 0.76 4.97
N ALA A 137 7.18 -0.48 4.92
CA ALA A 137 7.73 -1.50 4.03
C ALA A 137 7.32 -1.20 2.56
N TRP A 138 8.19 -0.50 1.84
CA TRP A 138 8.46 -0.53 0.39
C TRP A 138 7.27 -0.50 -0.62
N PRO A 139 7.32 0.24 -1.75
CA PRO A 139 8.38 1.11 -2.24
C PRO A 139 8.28 2.53 -1.64
N GLU A 140 9.38 3.27 -1.74
CA GLU A 140 9.78 4.48 -0.98
C GLU A 140 8.72 5.59 -0.77
N ARG A 141 7.58 5.59 -1.46
CA ARG A 141 6.47 6.54 -1.21
C ARG A 141 5.06 5.98 -1.42
N ARG A 142 4.84 4.67 -1.63
CA ARG A 142 3.55 4.01 -1.99
C ARG A 142 2.78 4.57 -3.19
N VAL A 143 3.21 5.71 -3.72
CA VAL A 143 2.64 6.36 -4.88
C VAL A 143 3.18 5.66 -6.12
N ILE A 144 2.27 5.29 -7.00
CA ILE A 144 2.60 4.84 -8.35
C ILE A 144 1.96 5.80 -9.34
N TYR A 145 2.77 6.35 -10.25
CA TYR A 145 2.24 7.22 -11.28
C TYR A 145 1.59 6.37 -12.38
N VAL A 146 0.39 6.76 -12.77
CA VAL A 146 -0.38 6.15 -13.87
C VAL A 146 -0.76 7.23 -14.88
N THR A 147 -0.75 6.89 -16.16
CA THR A 147 -1.10 7.80 -17.26
C THR A 147 -2.57 8.19 -17.16
N LYS A 148 -3.43 7.20 -16.92
CA LYS A 148 -4.87 7.39 -16.75
C LYS A 148 -5.34 6.61 -15.54
N THR A 149 -6.28 7.19 -14.81
CA THR A 149 -6.86 6.52 -13.65
C THR A 149 -7.61 5.25 -14.03
N PRO A 150 -7.35 4.13 -13.35
CA PRO A 150 -8.09 2.91 -13.60
C PRO A 150 -9.54 3.07 -13.12
N GLY A 151 -10.43 2.16 -13.55
CA GLY A 151 -11.82 2.19 -13.08
C GLY A 151 -11.92 2.11 -11.55
N LEU A 152 -13.01 2.62 -10.98
CA LEU A 152 -13.23 2.72 -9.53
C LEU A 152 -12.87 1.42 -8.77
N ILE A 153 -13.26 0.27 -9.30
CA ILE A 153 -13.02 -1.05 -8.66
C ILE A 153 -11.52 -1.34 -8.54
N ILE A 154 -10.76 -1.11 -9.61
CA ILE A 154 -9.32 -1.36 -9.63
C ILE A 154 -8.60 -0.34 -8.75
N GLU A 155 -9.02 0.93 -8.78
CA GLU A 155 -8.49 1.97 -7.89
C GLU A 155 -8.71 1.60 -6.41
N THR A 156 -9.91 1.15 -6.04
CA THR A 156 -10.21 0.63 -4.70
C THR A 156 -9.34 -0.57 -4.34
N LEU A 157 -9.17 -1.53 -5.25
CA LEU A 157 -8.35 -2.72 -4.99
C LEU A 157 -6.87 -2.35 -4.80
N VAL A 158 -6.31 -1.48 -5.64
CA VAL A 158 -4.93 -0.99 -5.54
C VAL A 158 -4.71 -0.23 -4.22
N LEU A 159 -5.67 0.62 -3.83
CA LEU A 159 -5.64 1.33 -2.54
C LEU A 159 -5.71 0.38 -1.34
N ALA A 160 -6.58 -0.63 -1.39
CA ALA A 160 -6.70 -1.64 -0.33
C ALA A 160 -5.40 -2.44 -0.17
N LEU A 161 -4.76 -2.81 -1.28
CA LEU A 161 -3.47 -3.48 -1.32
C LEU A 161 -2.29 -2.58 -0.88
N GLY A 162 -2.52 -1.28 -0.68
CA GLY A 162 -1.56 -0.37 -0.05
C GLY A 162 -0.76 0.51 -0.99
N LEU A 163 -1.14 0.64 -2.27
CA LEU A 163 -0.57 1.62 -3.19
C LEU A 163 -1.57 2.73 -3.54
N VAL A 164 -1.05 3.93 -3.82
CA VAL A 164 -1.86 5.08 -4.21
C VAL A 164 -1.57 5.40 -5.69
N PRO A 165 -2.52 5.15 -6.60
CA PRO A 165 -2.33 5.52 -8.01
C PRO A 165 -2.51 7.04 -8.17
N THR A 166 -1.51 7.71 -8.76
CA THR A 166 -1.55 9.15 -9.03
C THR A 166 -1.52 9.40 -10.53
N GLU A 167 -2.52 10.13 -11.03
CA GLU A 167 -2.64 10.47 -12.45
C GLU A 167 -1.64 11.55 -12.84
N THR A 168 -0.93 11.36 -13.95
CA THR A 168 -0.05 12.39 -14.52
C THR A 168 -0.60 12.99 -15.82
N GLY A 169 -1.51 12.29 -16.50
CA GLY A 169 -2.08 12.69 -17.78
C GLY A 169 -1.20 12.46 -19.01
N SER A 170 0.11 12.17 -18.86
CA SER A 170 1.00 11.88 -19.99
C SER A 170 1.92 10.70 -19.72
N SER A 171 2.10 9.85 -20.75
CA SER A 171 2.89 8.62 -20.63
C SER A 171 4.38 8.89 -20.42
N SER A 172 4.92 9.90 -21.10
CA SER A 172 6.33 10.31 -20.96
C SER A 172 6.65 10.80 -19.54
N LEU A 173 5.77 11.63 -18.95
CA LEU A 173 5.91 12.11 -17.58
C LEU A 173 5.74 10.98 -16.56
N THR A 174 4.75 10.09 -16.77
CA THR A 174 4.55 8.88 -15.97
C THR A 174 5.81 8.05 -15.91
N ARG A 175 6.39 7.75 -17.08
CA ARG A 175 7.61 6.96 -17.20
C ARG A 175 8.79 7.65 -16.52
N ALA A 176 8.96 8.95 -16.73
CA ALA A 176 10.04 9.72 -16.10
C ALA A 176 9.94 9.68 -14.57
N LYS A 177 8.77 10.02 -14.00
CA LYS A 177 8.55 10.05 -12.55
C LYS A 177 8.68 8.66 -11.90
N ASN A 178 8.16 7.62 -12.57
CA ASN A 178 8.30 6.24 -12.08
C ASN A 178 9.75 5.74 -12.18
N CYS A 179 10.47 6.04 -13.26
CA CYS A 179 11.89 5.70 -13.41
C CYS A 179 12.77 6.37 -12.35
N GLU A 180 12.45 7.61 -11.98
CA GLU A 180 13.21 8.40 -11.02
C GLU A 180 13.03 7.90 -9.58
N ARG A 181 11.77 7.60 -9.20
CA ARG A 181 11.45 7.22 -7.82
C ARG A 181 11.48 5.72 -7.54
N ASN A 182 11.48 4.85 -8.55
CA ASN A 182 11.33 3.41 -8.32
C ASN A 182 12.21 2.57 -9.28
N SER A 183 13.23 1.92 -8.72
CA SER A 183 14.13 1.03 -9.46
C SER A 183 13.42 -0.20 -10.03
N LEU A 184 12.41 -0.72 -9.34
CA LEU A 184 11.57 -1.82 -9.83
C LEU A 184 10.73 -1.36 -11.03
N ALA A 185 10.20 -0.14 -10.98
CA ALA A 185 9.48 0.45 -12.11
C ALA A 185 10.40 0.60 -13.33
N LYS A 186 11.60 1.14 -13.15
CA LYS A 186 12.60 1.23 -14.22
C LYS A 186 12.87 -0.12 -14.89
N TRP A 187 12.95 -1.19 -14.10
CA TRP A 187 13.16 -2.54 -14.63
C TRP A 187 11.90 -3.12 -15.31
N ALA A 188 10.73 -2.95 -14.71
CA ALA A 188 9.48 -3.53 -15.19
C ALA A 188 8.97 -2.84 -16.48
N TRP A 189 9.22 -1.54 -16.66
CA TRP A 189 8.80 -0.78 -17.84
C TRP A 189 9.43 -1.27 -19.15
N GLY A 190 10.59 -1.93 -19.07
CA GLY A 190 11.26 -2.52 -20.24
C GLY A 190 10.78 -3.93 -20.59
N LYS A 191 9.76 -4.46 -19.90
CA LYS A 191 9.24 -5.81 -20.11
C LYS A 191 7.90 -5.79 -20.86
N THR A 192 7.58 -6.90 -21.50
CA THR A 192 6.32 -7.08 -22.23
C THR A 192 5.14 -7.19 -21.27
N ARG A 193 3.93 -6.85 -21.73
CA ARG A 193 2.71 -6.96 -20.93
C ARG A 193 2.45 -8.37 -20.39
N TRP A 194 2.81 -9.40 -21.17
CA TRP A 194 2.73 -10.80 -20.74
C TRP A 194 3.52 -11.06 -19.45
N TYR A 195 4.69 -10.43 -19.32
CA TYR A 195 5.50 -10.55 -18.11
C TYR A 195 4.78 -10.02 -16.88
N SER A 196 4.15 -8.85 -16.98
CA SER A 196 3.35 -8.27 -15.90
C SER A 196 2.17 -9.18 -15.52
N LEU A 197 1.51 -9.82 -16.50
CA LEU A 197 0.44 -10.79 -16.23
C LEU A 197 0.94 -12.00 -15.43
N VAL A 198 2.09 -12.58 -15.81
CA VAL A 198 2.71 -13.69 -15.07
C VAL A 198 3.00 -13.27 -13.62
N TRP A 199 3.52 -12.06 -13.40
CA TRP A 199 3.78 -11.55 -12.06
C TRP A 199 2.52 -11.27 -11.24
N ILE A 200 1.42 -10.86 -11.87
CA ILE A 200 0.12 -10.74 -11.19
C ILE A 200 -0.34 -12.12 -10.70
N VAL A 201 -0.31 -13.14 -11.56
CA VAL A 201 -0.70 -14.51 -11.17
C VAL A 201 0.17 -15.03 -10.04
N LEU A 202 1.49 -14.86 -10.15
CA LEU A 202 2.44 -15.29 -9.13
C LEU A 202 2.24 -14.54 -7.80
N SER A 203 2.10 -13.21 -7.85
CA SER A 203 1.87 -12.39 -6.65
C SER A 203 0.54 -12.73 -5.99
N THR A 204 -0.49 -13.03 -6.78
CA THR A 204 -1.80 -13.48 -6.27
C THR A 204 -1.68 -14.83 -5.58
N ALA A 205 -0.95 -15.79 -6.15
CA ALA A 205 -0.72 -17.10 -5.54
C ALA A 205 0.05 -16.97 -4.21
N ILE A 206 1.11 -16.15 -4.17
CA ILE A 206 1.87 -15.88 -2.95
C ILE A 206 1.01 -15.18 -1.90
N MET A 207 0.19 -14.21 -2.29
CA MET A 207 -0.75 -13.51 -1.42
C MET A 207 -1.75 -14.49 -0.79
N LEU A 208 -2.38 -15.34 -1.60
CA LEU A 208 -3.33 -16.34 -1.11
C LEU A 208 -2.67 -17.35 -0.17
N ALA A 209 -1.46 -17.82 -0.51
CA ALA A 209 -0.69 -18.71 0.37
C ALA A 209 -0.34 -18.02 1.71
N SER A 210 0.00 -16.73 1.67
CA SER A 210 0.32 -15.95 2.88
C SER A 210 -0.92 -15.71 3.74
N PHE A 211 -2.08 -15.43 3.13
CA PHE A 211 -3.36 -15.36 3.85
C PHE A 211 -3.78 -16.70 4.45
N ALA A 212 -3.58 -17.81 3.72
CA ALA A 212 -3.79 -19.14 4.26
C ALA A 212 -2.85 -19.41 5.45
N GLY A 213 -1.59 -18.99 5.37
CA GLY A 213 -0.63 -19.05 6.47
C GLY A 213 -1.09 -18.26 7.70
N ILE A 214 -1.61 -17.03 7.51
CA ILE A 214 -2.21 -16.24 8.59
C ILE A 214 -3.41 -16.95 9.21
N ALA A 215 -4.31 -17.49 8.39
CA ALA A 215 -5.50 -18.20 8.87
C ALA A 215 -5.11 -19.46 9.66
N VAL A 216 -4.13 -20.23 9.19
CA VAL A 216 -3.55 -21.38 9.90
C VAL A 216 -2.95 -20.91 11.22
N MET A 217 -2.13 -19.86 11.21
CA MET A 217 -1.56 -19.30 12.44
C MET A 217 -2.64 -18.86 13.42
N GLU A 218 -3.72 -18.24 12.96
CA GLU A 218 -4.83 -17.81 13.82
C GLU A 218 -5.59 -19.02 14.41
N LEU A 219 -5.81 -20.07 13.62
CA LEU A 219 -6.47 -21.30 14.07
C LEU A 219 -5.64 -22.11 15.08
N TYR A 220 -4.32 -22.16 14.90
CA TYR A 220 -3.41 -22.92 15.76
C TYR A 220 -2.90 -22.11 16.94
N SER A 221 -2.70 -20.80 16.78
CA SER A 221 -2.34 -19.86 17.85
C SER A 221 -3.59 -19.49 18.64
N LYS A 222 -4.23 -20.48 19.29
CA LYS A 222 -5.43 -20.40 20.16
C LYS A 222 -5.25 -19.53 21.43
N ARG A 223 -4.39 -18.52 21.36
CA ARG A 223 -3.94 -17.66 22.45
C ARG A 223 -4.22 -16.17 22.18
N SER A 224 -4.93 -15.84 21.11
CA SER A 224 -5.55 -14.52 20.95
C SER A 224 -6.82 -14.47 21.81
N SER A 225 -6.91 -13.47 22.67
CA SER A 225 -8.11 -13.24 23.49
C SER A 225 -9.35 -12.91 22.64
N LEU A 226 -9.15 -12.32 21.45
CA LEU A 226 -10.20 -12.06 20.48
C LEU A 226 -10.47 -13.22 19.52
N GLY A 227 -9.53 -14.13 19.25
CA GLY A 227 -9.71 -15.24 18.30
C GLY A 227 -10.76 -16.28 18.68
N CYS A 228 -11.27 -16.20 19.91
CA CYS A 228 -12.18 -17.19 20.47
C CYS A 228 -13.65 -17.03 20.10
N PRO A 229 -14.21 -15.82 19.96
CA PRO A 229 -15.49 -15.67 19.28
C PRO A 229 -15.42 -15.98 17.78
N PHE A 230 -14.29 -15.71 17.11
CA PHE A 230 -14.16 -15.88 15.66
C PHE A 230 -12.70 -16.05 15.22
N PRO A 231 -12.32 -17.18 14.58
CA PRO A 231 -10.91 -17.53 14.35
C PRO A 231 -10.28 -16.95 13.07
N ALA A 232 -10.82 -15.85 12.54
CA ALA A 232 -10.34 -15.23 11.30
C ALA A 232 -10.37 -13.68 11.35
N PHE A 233 -10.22 -13.09 12.54
CA PHE A 233 -10.21 -11.64 12.72
C PHE A 233 -9.07 -10.95 11.98
N VAL A 234 -7.87 -11.54 11.95
CA VAL A 234 -6.73 -10.92 11.24
C VAL A 234 -7.00 -10.92 9.74
N LEU A 235 -7.49 -12.04 9.20
CA LEU A 235 -7.87 -12.13 7.79
C LEU A 235 -9.01 -11.16 7.45
N MET A 236 -10.04 -11.08 8.30
CA MET A 236 -11.14 -10.14 8.12
C MET A 236 -10.68 -8.69 8.18
N TRP A 237 -9.69 -8.35 9.01
CA TRP A 237 -9.11 -7.01 9.02
C TRP A 237 -8.55 -6.63 7.63
N TYR A 238 -7.81 -7.53 6.97
CA TYR A 238 -7.35 -7.27 5.60
C TYR A 238 -8.49 -7.10 4.58
N LEU A 239 -9.61 -7.81 4.75
CA LEU A 239 -10.79 -7.65 3.89
C LEU A 239 -11.51 -6.32 4.16
N VAL A 240 -11.62 -5.92 5.42
CA VAL A 240 -12.22 -4.65 5.85
C VAL A 240 -11.44 -3.46 5.28
N ALA A 241 -10.17 -3.62 4.90
CA ALA A 241 -9.38 -2.58 4.23
C ALA A 241 -10.00 -2.08 2.92
N LEU A 242 -10.86 -2.88 2.27
CA LEU A 242 -11.62 -2.47 1.09
C LEU A 242 -12.60 -1.32 1.39
N LEU A 243 -13.09 -1.20 2.63
CA LEU A 243 -14.02 -0.16 3.03
C LEU A 243 -13.38 1.25 2.99
N PRO A 244 -12.29 1.56 3.74
CA PRO A 244 -11.65 2.87 3.66
C PRO A 244 -11.09 3.13 2.26
N ALA A 245 -10.59 2.10 1.57
CA ALA A 245 -10.14 2.23 0.18
C ALA A 245 -11.27 2.60 -0.79
N GLY A 246 -12.46 2.04 -0.60
CA GLY A 246 -13.66 2.34 -1.38
C GLY A 246 -14.15 3.76 -1.13
N ILE A 247 -14.16 4.21 0.13
CA ILE A 247 -14.46 5.60 0.50
C ILE A 247 -13.45 6.53 -0.18
N HIS A 248 -12.16 6.26 -0.05
CA HIS A 248 -11.09 7.06 -0.67
C HIS A 248 -11.25 7.16 -2.19
N ALA A 249 -11.41 6.03 -2.88
CA ALA A 249 -11.64 6.02 -4.33
C ALA A 249 -12.92 6.78 -4.73
N GLY A 250 -14.00 6.64 -3.96
CA GLY A 250 -15.26 7.35 -4.19
C GLY A 250 -15.11 8.87 -4.10
N PHE A 251 -14.40 9.36 -3.08
CA PHE A 251 -14.07 10.78 -2.93
C PHE A 251 -13.11 11.26 -4.03
N ALA A 252 -12.12 10.45 -4.41
CA ALA A 252 -11.23 10.76 -5.54
C ALA A 252 -12.03 10.95 -6.85
N VAL A 253 -12.95 10.04 -7.16
CA VAL A 253 -13.82 10.15 -8.34
C VAL A 253 -14.74 11.37 -8.26
N ARG A 254 -15.30 11.67 -7.10
CA ARG A 254 -16.13 12.87 -6.89
C ARG A 254 -15.35 14.15 -7.19
N ARG A 255 -14.12 14.27 -6.68
CA ARG A 255 -13.24 15.43 -6.93
C ARG A 255 -12.88 15.56 -8.41
N ARG A 256 -12.56 14.46 -9.08
CA ARG A 256 -12.31 14.46 -10.53
C ARG A 256 -13.52 14.98 -11.32
N ARG A 257 -14.73 14.54 -10.96
CA ARG A 257 -15.98 15.03 -11.59
C ARG A 257 -16.21 16.52 -11.34
N GLN A 258 -15.94 17.01 -10.13
CA GLN A 258 -16.07 18.43 -9.79
C GLN A 258 -15.06 19.29 -10.56
N ARG A 259 -13.79 18.87 -10.64
CA ARG A 259 -12.75 19.55 -11.42
C ARG A 259 -13.12 19.62 -12.90
N MET A 260 -13.55 18.51 -13.49
CA MET A 260 -14.00 18.48 -14.89
C MET A 260 -15.20 19.42 -15.12
N SER A 261 -16.18 19.42 -14.21
CA SER A 261 -17.33 20.31 -14.29
C SER A 261 -16.94 21.79 -14.19
N ALA A 262 -15.97 22.12 -13.34
CA ALA A 262 -15.43 23.48 -13.20
C ALA A 262 -14.69 23.92 -14.48
N ILE A 263 -13.85 23.05 -15.06
CA ILE A 263 -13.15 23.32 -16.33
C ILE A 263 -14.15 23.55 -17.47
N LEU A 264 -15.19 22.72 -17.57
CA LEU A 264 -16.23 22.89 -18.58
C LEU A 264 -17.01 24.21 -18.41
N ARG A 265 -17.29 24.62 -17.17
CA ARG A 265 -17.92 25.92 -16.90
C ARG A 265 -17.01 27.08 -17.29
N ALA A 266 -15.72 27.01 -16.95
CA ALA A 266 -14.74 28.02 -17.32
C ALA A 266 -14.60 28.14 -18.85
N ARG A 267 -14.52 26.99 -19.56
CA ARG A 267 -14.47 26.97 -21.03
C ARG A 267 -15.74 27.54 -21.65
N LYS A 268 -16.92 27.23 -21.10
CA LYS A 268 -18.18 27.79 -21.57
C LYS A 268 -18.23 29.31 -21.37
N SER A 269 -17.80 29.83 -20.21
CA SER A 269 -17.77 31.28 -19.98
C SER A 269 -16.82 32.01 -20.93
N VAL A 270 -15.66 31.43 -21.27
CA VAL A 270 -14.75 32.02 -22.27
C VAL A 270 -15.43 32.05 -23.64
N LEU A 271 -16.09 30.95 -24.04
CA LEU A 271 -16.78 30.86 -25.33
C LEU A 271 -17.95 31.84 -25.45
N ASP A 272 -18.72 32.03 -24.37
CA ASP A 272 -19.83 32.99 -24.32
C ASP A 272 -19.34 34.44 -24.42
N VAL A 273 -18.19 34.77 -23.81
CA VAL A 273 -17.54 36.08 -23.97
C VAL A 273 -17.08 36.29 -25.42
N THR A 274 -16.42 35.30 -26.03
CA THR A 274 -15.98 35.39 -27.43
C THR A 274 -17.17 35.57 -28.39
N ARG A 275 -18.29 34.87 -28.16
CA ARG A 275 -19.50 34.97 -28.96
C ARG A 275 -20.23 36.31 -28.79
N GLY A 276 -20.15 36.94 -27.62
CA GLY A 276 -20.66 38.29 -27.40
C GLY A 276 -19.84 39.38 -28.12
N GLN A 277 -18.56 39.11 -28.42
CA GLN A 277 -17.62 40.09 -28.97
C GLN A 277 -17.58 40.11 -30.51
N THR A 278 -18.15 39.11 -31.20
CA THR A 278 -18.22 39.08 -32.67
C THR A 278 -19.08 40.19 -33.32
N ASN A 279 -19.72 41.06 -32.53
CA ASN A 279 -20.47 42.21 -33.03
C ASN A 279 -19.79 43.57 -32.81
N LYS A 280 -18.62 43.64 -32.14
CA LYS A 280 -17.93 44.93 -31.91
C LYS A 280 -16.41 44.76 -31.99
N SER A 281 -15.85 45.26 -33.09
CA SER A 281 -14.44 45.59 -33.29
C SER A 281 -13.47 44.41 -33.49
N ASN A 282 -13.43 43.94 -34.73
CA ASN A 282 -12.22 43.37 -35.33
C ASN A 282 -11.12 44.45 -35.37
N ARG A 283 -10.15 44.45 -34.44
CA ARG A 283 -8.74 44.70 -34.82
C ARG A 283 -7.64 44.52 -33.77
N GLU A 284 -7.90 44.40 -32.47
CA GLU A 284 -6.81 44.68 -31.49
C GLU A 284 -6.59 43.61 -30.41
N ARG A 285 -6.98 42.35 -30.65
CA ARG A 285 -7.02 41.32 -29.57
C ARG A 285 -6.38 39.97 -29.89
N VAL A 286 -5.35 39.94 -30.74
CA VAL A 286 -4.68 38.69 -31.14
C VAL A 286 -3.37 38.43 -30.36
N GLN A 287 -3.04 39.20 -29.33
CA GLN A 287 -1.68 39.15 -28.75
C GLN A 287 -1.57 38.94 -27.22
N ILE A 288 -2.65 38.54 -26.52
CA ILE A 288 -2.61 38.41 -25.04
C ILE A 288 -2.88 36.98 -24.51
N ASP A 289 -3.37 36.03 -25.32
CA ASP A 289 -3.87 34.75 -24.77
C ASP A 289 -2.95 33.52 -24.88
N GLU A 290 -1.70 33.65 -25.39
CA GLU A 290 -0.75 32.52 -25.39
C GLU A 290 0.02 32.37 -24.06
N ASP A 291 0.23 33.45 -23.29
CA ASP A 291 0.95 33.39 -22.01
C ASP A 291 0.12 32.87 -20.82
N ALA A 292 -1.19 32.68 -20.99
CA ALA A 292 -2.08 32.19 -19.93
C ALA A 292 -2.22 30.65 -19.89
N ASN A 293 -1.73 29.95 -20.92
CA ASN A 293 -1.91 28.50 -21.07
C ASN A 293 -0.66 27.68 -20.64
N GLU A 294 0.44 28.34 -20.28
CA GLU A 294 1.67 27.73 -19.75
C GLU A 294 1.86 27.99 -18.25
N ARG A 295 0.77 28.16 -17.47
CA ARG A 295 0.86 27.73 -16.07
C ARG A 295 0.93 26.21 -16.09
N GLU A 296 2.13 25.70 -16.32
CA GLU A 296 2.54 24.37 -15.87
C GLU A 296 1.86 24.16 -14.52
N PRO A 297 1.11 23.07 -14.32
CA PRO A 297 0.54 22.77 -13.02
C PRO A 297 1.70 22.75 -12.06
N GLU A 298 1.82 23.86 -11.33
CA GLU A 298 2.91 24.20 -10.44
C GLU A 298 3.20 22.95 -9.63
N GLN A 299 4.47 22.58 -9.59
CA GLN A 299 5.01 21.50 -8.79
C GLN A 299 4.43 21.56 -7.38
N ILE A 300 3.27 20.94 -7.19
CA ILE A 300 2.90 20.36 -5.93
C ILE A 300 3.80 19.12 -5.88
N ASP A 301 5.08 19.35 -5.62
CA ASP A 301 5.93 18.41 -4.89
C ASP A 301 5.29 18.31 -3.50
N GLU A 302 4.12 17.67 -3.51
CA GLU A 302 3.27 17.46 -2.37
C GLU A 302 4.10 16.59 -1.45
N ASP A 303 4.40 17.14 -0.28
CA ASP A 303 4.80 16.39 0.90
C ASP A 303 3.73 15.32 1.12
N THR A 304 3.97 14.22 0.43
CA THR A 304 3.15 13.03 0.40
C THR A 304 3.43 12.40 1.74
N SER A 305 2.62 12.82 2.71
CA SER A 305 2.68 12.34 4.08
C SER A 305 2.80 10.81 4.08
N ALA A 306 3.63 10.30 4.98
CA ALA A 306 3.82 8.85 5.14
C ALA A 306 2.51 8.12 5.49
N VAL A 307 1.48 8.84 5.95
CA VAL A 307 0.18 8.29 6.35
C VAL A 307 -0.81 8.35 5.19
N GLN A 308 -1.42 7.21 4.86
CA GLN A 308 -2.49 7.14 3.86
C GLN A 308 -3.65 8.07 4.24
N GLY A 309 -3.94 9.02 3.35
CA GLY A 309 -5.05 9.94 3.51
C GLY A 309 -4.74 11.24 4.25
N ALA A 310 -3.51 11.51 4.68
CA ALA A 310 -3.24 12.71 5.48
C ALA A 310 -3.54 14.06 4.78
N ASN A 311 -3.45 14.09 3.45
CA ASN A 311 -3.79 15.26 2.64
C ASN A 311 -5.22 15.14 2.05
N GLU A 312 -5.98 14.12 2.47
CA GLU A 312 -7.34 13.87 2.01
C GLU A 312 -8.40 14.52 2.90
N GLU A 313 -9.65 14.51 2.45
CA GLU A 313 -10.78 15.03 3.23
C GLU A 313 -10.94 14.26 4.55
N TRP A 314 -11.42 14.95 5.60
CA TRP A 314 -11.56 14.39 6.94
C TRP A 314 -12.28 13.02 7.03
N PRO A 315 -13.30 12.68 6.19
CA PRO A 315 -13.94 11.37 6.27
C PRO A 315 -13.01 10.23 5.84
N VAL A 316 -12.14 10.49 4.86
CA VAL A 316 -11.14 9.52 4.38
C VAL A 316 -10.09 9.29 5.47
N GLN A 317 -9.62 10.37 6.09
CA GLN A 317 -8.69 10.30 7.24
C GLN A 317 -9.29 9.52 8.40
N LEU A 318 -10.55 9.80 8.75
CA LEU A 318 -11.25 9.12 9.83
C LEU A 318 -11.43 7.61 9.52
N ALA A 319 -11.80 7.26 8.30
CA ALA A 319 -11.98 5.86 7.89
C ALA A 319 -10.66 5.07 7.99
N TRP A 320 -9.55 5.63 7.49
CA TRP A 320 -8.23 5.02 7.64
C TRP A 320 -7.77 4.98 9.11
N GLY A 321 -8.00 6.04 9.87
CA GLY A 321 -7.67 6.11 11.31
C GLY A 321 -8.37 5.00 12.11
N ILE A 322 -9.68 4.82 11.91
CA ILE A 322 -10.44 3.73 12.54
C ILE A 322 -9.88 2.36 12.12
N TYR A 323 -9.58 2.18 10.83
CA TYR A 323 -9.00 0.94 10.30
C TYR A 323 -7.66 0.60 10.97
N TYR A 324 -6.77 1.59 11.14
CA TYR A 324 -5.48 1.40 11.80
C TYR A 324 -5.62 1.10 13.30
N ILE A 325 -6.47 1.86 14.01
CA ILE A 325 -6.74 1.62 15.44
C ILE A 325 -7.30 0.20 15.64
N ALA A 326 -8.26 -0.21 14.81
CA ALA A 326 -8.81 -1.56 14.87
C ALA A 326 -7.73 -2.63 14.60
N GLY A 327 -6.86 -2.40 13.62
CA GLY A 327 -5.74 -3.30 13.32
C GLY A 327 -4.78 -3.45 14.50
N THR A 328 -4.37 -2.34 15.10
CA THR A 328 -3.52 -2.34 16.29
C THR A 328 -4.15 -3.14 17.43
N LEU A 329 -5.45 -2.92 17.71
CA LEU A 329 -6.18 -3.64 18.76
C LEU A 329 -6.30 -5.14 18.47
N ILE A 330 -6.58 -5.51 17.21
CA ILE A 330 -6.68 -6.91 16.79
C ILE A 330 -5.33 -7.61 16.98
N PHE A 331 -4.24 -7.03 16.50
CA PHE A 331 -2.91 -7.63 16.64
C PHE A 331 -2.41 -7.62 18.09
N SER A 332 -2.68 -6.56 18.87
CA SER A 332 -2.30 -6.53 20.29
C SER A 332 -3.07 -7.54 21.15
N SER A 333 -4.23 -8.01 20.70
CA SER A 333 -4.97 -9.07 21.38
C SER A 333 -4.26 -10.43 21.36
N ILE A 334 -3.25 -10.58 20.50
CA ILE A 334 -2.43 -11.79 20.39
C ILE A 334 -1.30 -11.70 21.43
N MET A 335 -1.66 -11.90 22.70
CA MET A 335 -0.80 -11.58 23.86
C MET A 335 0.12 -12.71 24.34
N ALA A 336 -0.26 -13.98 24.13
CA ALA A 336 0.49 -15.14 24.66
C ALA A 336 1.24 -15.92 23.56
N VAL A 337 1.99 -15.19 22.75
CA VAL A 337 2.76 -15.73 21.62
C VAL A 337 4.19 -16.02 22.06
N THR A 338 4.70 -17.19 21.73
CA THR A 338 6.12 -17.52 21.93
C THR A 338 7.00 -16.71 20.97
N VAL A 339 8.29 -16.55 21.29
CA VAL A 339 9.23 -15.81 20.40
C VAL A 339 9.26 -16.42 18.99
N VAL A 340 9.22 -17.76 18.89
CA VAL A 340 9.20 -18.44 17.60
C VAL A 340 7.93 -18.10 16.84
N GLU A 341 6.76 -18.25 17.46
CA GLU A 341 5.47 -17.88 16.86
C GLU A 341 5.43 -16.40 16.43
N LEU A 342 5.99 -15.49 17.22
CA LEU A 342 6.10 -14.07 16.90
C LEU A 342 6.92 -13.85 15.62
N MET A 343 8.03 -14.56 15.45
CA MET A 343 8.82 -14.50 14.22
C MET A 343 8.03 -14.98 13.00
N VAL A 344 7.18 -16.00 13.17
CA VAL A 344 6.27 -16.46 12.09
C VAL A 344 5.26 -15.38 11.73
N TRP A 345 4.64 -14.76 12.73
CA TRP A 345 3.67 -13.67 12.53
C TRP A 345 4.30 -12.49 11.80
N VAL A 346 5.50 -12.08 12.21
CA VAL A 346 6.26 -11.02 11.55
C VAL A 346 6.59 -11.41 10.11
N GLY A 347 7.10 -12.62 9.88
CA GLY A 347 7.45 -13.13 8.55
C GLY A 347 6.25 -13.21 7.61
N LEU A 348 5.11 -13.75 8.08
CA LEU A 348 3.86 -13.78 7.33
C LEU A 348 3.32 -12.38 7.05
N GLY A 349 3.42 -11.47 8.03
CA GLY A 349 3.07 -10.07 7.85
C GLY A 349 3.87 -9.45 6.70
N PHE A 350 5.19 -9.63 6.69
CA PHE A 350 6.06 -9.14 5.61
C PHE A 350 5.69 -9.76 4.27
N ALA A 351 5.42 -11.08 4.25
CA ALA A 351 5.01 -11.79 3.04
C ALA A 351 3.71 -11.21 2.46
N VAL A 352 2.67 -11.03 3.29
CA VAL A 352 1.39 -10.43 2.88
C VAL A 352 1.57 -9.01 2.39
N ALA A 353 2.31 -8.17 3.13
CA ALA A 353 2.54 -6.79 2.74
C ALA A 353 3.28 -6.69 1.40
N ALA A 354 4.34 -7.48 1.22
CA ALA A 354 5.12 -7.51 -0.02
C ALA A 354 4.29 -8.04 -1.20
N SER A 355 3.57 -9.15 -1.02
CA SER A 355 2.74 -9.73 -2.08
C SER A 355 1.61 -8.80 -2.50
N ASN A 356 0.97 -8.11 -1.54
CA ASN A 356 -0.10 -7.16 -1.83
C ASN A 356 0.41 -5.97 -2.64
N LYS A 357 1.54 -5.38 -2.24
CA LYS A 357 2.12 -4.24 -2.95
C LYS A 357 2.67 -4.62 -4.32
N LEU A 358 3.29 -5.79 -4.45
CA LEU A 358 3.71 -6.31 -5.76
C LEU A 358 2.49 -6.54 -6.67
N LEU A 359 1.43 -7.17 -6.15
CA LEU A 359 0.20 -7.38 -6.89
C LEU A 359 -0.41 -6.06 -7.37
N ALA A 360 -0.52 -5.07 -6.48
CA ALA A 360 -1.03 -3.75 -6.83
C ALA A 360 -0.16 -3.06 -7.89
N PHE A 361 1.17 -3.12 -7.72
CA PHE A 361 2.14 -2.53 -8.62
C PHE A 361 2.01 -3.10 -10.05
N PHE A 362 2.03 -4.44 -10.18
CA PHE A 362 1.90 -5.08 -11.49
C PHE A 362 0.50 -4.92 -12.08
N THR A 363 -0.55 -4.85 -11.24
CA THR A 363 -1.91 -4.54 -11.69
C THR A 363 -1.95 -3.17 -12.36
N CYS A 364 -1.37 -2.14 -11.73
CA CYS A 364 -1.24 -0.81 -12.34
C CYS A 364 -0.43 -0.85 -13.65
N LEU A 365 0.69 -1.57 -13.69
CA LEU A 365 1.51 -1.71 -14.91
C LEU A 365 0.76 -2.37 -16.07
N VAL A 366 -0.15 -3.31 -15.81
CA VAL A 366 -0.92 -3.96 -16.87
C VAL A 366 -1.91 -3.02 -17.54
N PHE A 367 -2.33 -1.95 -16.86
CA PHE A 367 -3.16 -0.89 -17.44
C PHE A 367 -2.34 0.21 -18.13
N GLU A 368 -1.03 0.28 -17.86
CA GLU A 368 -0.11 1.13 -18.60
C GLU A 368 0.28 0.49 -19.94
N ARG A 369 0.44 1.31 -20.98
CA ARG A 369 1.07 0.87 -22.24
C ARG A 369 2.54 0.60 -21.96
N THR A 370 2.87 -0.66 -21.69
CA THR A 370 4.23 -1.14 -21.43
C THR A 370 4.71 -2.01 -22.59
N GLY A 371 5.96 -1.79 -23.01
CA GLY A 371 6.60 -2.53 -24.10
C GLY A 371 7.03 -1.66 -25.29
N PRO A 372 7.92 -2.18 -26.15
CA PRO A 372 8.47 -1.45 -27.31
C PRO A 372 7.53 -1.37 -28.52
N GLU A 373 6.31 -1.92 -28.46
CA GLU A 373 5.51 -2.19 -29.67
C GLU A 373 4.73 -0.99 -30.23
N ASP A 374 4.57 0.13 -29.51
CA ASP A 374 3.68 1.22 -29.96
C ASP A 374 4.38 2.48 -30.51
N GLU A 375 5.70 2.63 -30.38
CA GLU A 375 6.39 3.81 -30.97
C GLU A 375 6.38 3.78 -32.52
N SER A 376 6.21 2.61 -33.12
CA SER A 376 6.14 2.48 -34.58
C SER A 376 4.77 2.83 -35.17
N PHE A 377 3.69 2.79 -34.37
CA PHE A 377 2.34 3.15 -34.85
C PHE A 377 2.03 4.65 -34.67
N GLU A 378 2.57 5.31 -33.64
CA GLU A 378 2.45 6.77 -33.49
C GLU A 378 3.24 7.53 -34.57
N LEU A 379 4.43 7.05 -34.95
CA LEU A 379 5.20 7.66 -36.04
C LEU A 379 4.54 7.51 -37.42
N LEU A 380 3.76 6.44 -37.64
CA LEU A 380 2.99 6.27 -38.87
C LEU A 380 1.74 7.16 -38.90
N GLY A 381 1.10 7.40 -37.75
CA GLY A 381 -0.08 8.27 -37.65
C GLY A 381 0.22 9.77 -37.78
N GLU A 382 1.41 10.23 -37.38
CA GLU A 382 1.84 11.62 -37.62
C GLU A 382 2.30 11.85 -39.07
N SER A 383 2.83 10.82 -39.74
CA SER A 383 3.21 10.91 -41.16
C SER A 383 2.01 11.03 -42.10
N GLU A 384 0.86 10.43 -41.77
CA GLU A 384 -0.37 10.55 -42.58
C GLU A 384 -1.15 11.86 -42.34
N ARG A 385 -0.88 12.59 -41.23
CA ARG A 385 -1.53 13.89 -40.97
C ARG A 385 -0.79 15.09 -41.56
N SER A 386 0.42 14.89 -42.05
CA SER A 386 1.28 15.93 -42.65
C SER A 386 1.34 15.86 -44.19
N SER A 387 0.58 14.94 -44.80
CA SER A 387 0.29 14.86 -46.24
C SER A 387 -1.17 15.20 -46.48
#